data_AF-A0A966GH14-F1
#
_entry.id   AF-A0A966GH14-F1
#
_cell.length_a   1.000
_cell.length_b   1.000
_cell.length_c   1.000
_cell.angle_alpha   90.00
_cell.angle_beta   90.00
_cell.angle_gamma   90.00
#
_symmetry.space_group_name_H-M   'P 1'
#
loop_
_entity.id
_entity.type
_entity.pdbx_description
1 polymer ?
#
loop_
_entity_poly.entity_id
_entity_poly.type
_entity_poly.pdbx_seq_one_letter_code
_entity_poly.pdbx_strand_id
1 'polypeptide(L)'
;MVISAEPIIYGLIFIAVLVLVEGLYLTVFGKSISLNNKVNRRLALLEKGAGREQVLEQLRKEMTQHIKSRSIPLYSILATKAQKANIAFSPAQLVMIMVGLSVVAFIGLTVGTATEPPVRIVVSLAMGVGAVFMWINKKAKTRMSMIEEQLPDA
;
A
#
# COMPACT_ATOMS: atom_id res chain seq x y z
N MET A 1 -21.48 -21.78 28.90
CA MET A 1 -20.52 -20.73 28.52
C MET A 1 -21.26 -19.68 27.71
N VAL A 2 -21.48 -18.50 28.27
CA VAL A 2 -21.92 -17.35 27.47
C VAL A 2 -20.70 -16.94 26.66
N ILE A 3 -20.73 -17.13 25.34
CA ILE A 3 -19.69 -16.55 24.48
C ILE A 3 -19.85 -15.04 24.63
N SER A 4 -18.91 -14.39 25.33
CA SER A 4 -18.84 -12.92 25.35
C SER A 4 -18.82 -12.46 23.90
N ALA A 5 -19.68 -11.52 23.52
CA ALA A 5 -19.72 -11.00 22.15
C ALA A 5 -18.45 -10.20 21.81
N GLU A 6 -17.62 -9.87 22.81
CA GLU A 6 -16.45 -9.01 22.67
C GLU A 6 -15.44 -9.53 21.62
N PRO A 7 -14.99 -10.81 21.60
CA PRO A 7 -14.08 -11.32 20.57
C PRO A 7 -14.61 -11.13 19.14
N ILE A 8 -15.92 -11.24 18.96
CA ILE A 8 -16.58 -11.00 17.67
C ILE A 8 -16.44 -9.52 17.29
N ILE A 9 -16.67 -8.61 18.24
CA ILE A 9 -16.55 -7.17 18.04
C ILE A 9 -15.10 -6.77 17.71
N TYR A 10 -14.10 -7.34 18.39
CA TYR A 10 -12.69 -7.13 18.02
C TYR A 10 -12.40 -7.57 16.58
N GLY A 11 -12.90 -8.74 16.18
CA GLY A 11 -12.75 -9.25 14.82
C GLY A 11 -13.41 -8.33 13.77
N LEU A 12 -14.64 -7.88 14.05
CA LEU A 12 -15.37 -6.97 13.15
C LEU A 12 -14.67 -5.62 12.99
N ILE A 13 -14.16 -5.02 14.08
CA ILE A 13 -13.41 -3.77 14.03
C ILE A 13 -12.14 -3.96 13.20
N PHE A 14 -11.41 -5.06 13.40
CA PHE A 14 -10.21 -5.33 12.62
C PHE A 14 -10.51 -5.48 11.12
N ILE A 15 -11.58 -6.19 10.76
CA ILE A 15 -12.03 -6.31 9.37
C ILE A 15 -12.42 -4.94 8.81
N ALA A 16 -13.16 -4.12 9.57
CA ALA A 16 -13.52 -2.77 9.15
C ALA A 16 -12.28 -1.90 8.88
N VAL A 17 -11.29 -1.94 9.77
CA VAL A 17 -10.01 -1.23 9.60
C VAL A 17 -9.26 -1.70 8.36
N LEU A 18 -9.22 -3.01 8.08
CA LEU A 18 -8.60 -3.55 6.86
C LEU A 18 -9.27 -3.04 5.59
N VAL A 19 -10.61 -3.06 5.57
CA VAL A 19 -11.40 -2.55 4.44
C VAL A 19 -11.19 -1.05 4.26
N LEU A 20 -11.08 -0.29 5.35
CA LEU A 20 -10.78 1.14 5.30
C LEU A 20 -9.43 1.45 4.64
N VAL A 21 -8.40 0.63 4.87
CA VAL A 21 -7.08 0.81 4.23
C VAL A 21 -7.22 0.68 2.70
N GLU A 22 -7.90 -0.36 2.24
CA GLU A 22 -8.15 -0.59 0.81
C GLU A 22 -9.04 0.51 0.22
N GLY A 23 -10.10 0.90 0.92
CA GLY A 23 -11.00 1.97 0.49
C GLY A 23 -10.27 3.32 0.36
N LEU A 24 -9.43 3.67 1.33
CA LEU A 24 -8.60 4.87 1.26
C LEU A 24 -7.62 4.82 0.08
N TYR A 25 -7.00 3.67 -0.16
CA TYR A 25 -6.08 3.50 -1.29
C TYR A 25 -6.80 3.70 -2.64
N LEU A 26 -7.96 3.06 -2.84
CA LEU A 26 -8.71 3.15 -4.09
C LEU A 26 -9.32 4.53 -4.31
N THR A 27 -9.71 5.24 -3.25
CA THR A 27 -10.26 6.60 -3.37
C THR A 27 -9.19 7.62 -3.72
N VAL A 28 -8.00 7.52 -3.10
CA VAL A 28 -6.88 8.44 -3.38
C VAL A 28 -6.24 8.15 -4.74
N PHE A 29 -6.07 6.87 -5.12
CA PHE A 29 -5.28 6.49 -6.30
C PHE A 29 -6.05 5.74 -7.39
N GLY A 30 -7.35 5.51 -7.26
CA GLY A 30 -8.13 4.72 -8.22
C GLY A 30 -8.06 5.28 -9.65
N LYS A 31 -8.09 6.61 -9.79
CA LYS A 31 -7.95 7.27 -11.10
C LYS A 31 -6.53 7.12 -11.67
N SER A 32 -5.48 7.39 -10.88
CA SER A 32 -4.09 7.30 -11.33
C SER A 32 -3.65 5.89 -11.73
N ILE A 33 -4.22 4.85 -11.09
CA ILE A 33 -3.98 3.46 -11.47
C ILE A 33 -4.65 3.14 -12.82
N SER A 34 -5.90 3.57 -13.02
CA SER A 34 -6.65 3.29 -14.24
C SER A 34 -6.13 4.02 -15.49
N LEU A 35 -5.52 5.20 -15.32
CA LEU A 35 -5.03 6.04 -16.41
C LEU A 35 -3.74 5.54 -17.06
N ASN A 36 -3.02 4.61 -16.41
CA ASN A 36 -1.81 4.02 -16.99
C ASN A 36 -2.12 2.92 -18.04
N ASN A 37 -3.38 2.48 -18.15
CA ASN A 37 -3.80 1.43 -19.09
C ASN A 37 -4.23 1.95 -20.47
N LYS A 38 -4.29 3.27 -20.69
CA LYS A 38 -4.79 3.82 -21.96
C LYS A 38 -3.72 4.61 -22.73
N VAL A 39 -3.14 3.94 -23.72
CA VAL A 39 -2.88 4.42 -25.10
C VAL A 39 -1.86 5.56 -25.31
N ASN A 40 -1.52 6.38 -24.30
CA ASN A 40 -0.75 7.61 -24.52
C ASN A 40 0.71 7.40 -24.92
N ARG A 41 1.36 6.29 -24.54
CA ARG A 41 2.77 6.07 -24.89
C ARG A 41 2.96 5.72 -26.36
N ARG A 42 2.05 4.93 -26.95
CA ARG A 42 2.13 4.58 -28.38
C ARG A 42 1.73 5.74 -29.27
N LEU A 43 0.68 6.48 -28.90
CA LEU A 43 0.27 7.69 -29.63
C LEU A 43 1.33 8.80 -29.55
N ALA A 44 1.95 9.03 -28.38
CA ALA A 44 3.01 10.05 -28.24
C ALA A 44 4.32 9.71 -28.99
N LEU A 45 4.58 8.43 -29.27
CA LEU A 45 5.72 8.01 -30.10
C LEU A 45 5.43 8.12 -31.60
N LEU A 46 4.17 7.93 -32.02
CA LEU A 46 3.72 8.14 -33.39
C LEU A 46 3.65 9.64 -33.74
N GLU A 47 3.29 10.49 -32.78
CA GLU A 47 3.21 11.94 -32.96
C GLU A 47 4.58 12.62 -32.97
N LYS A 48 5.62 11.96 -32.41
CA LYS A 48 6.93 12.59 -32.22
C LYS A 48 7.87 12.56 -33.40
N GLY A 49 7.79 11.63 -34.36
CA GLY A 49 8.57 11.68 -35.63
C GLY A 49 10.04 12.14 -35.56
N ALA A 50 10.71 12.05 -34.40
CA ALA A 50 11.93 12.81 -34.12
C ALA A 50 13.14 11.90 -34.09
N GLY A 51 14.18 12.34 -34.80
CA GLY A 51 15.35 11.56 -35.15
C GLY A 51 15.96 10.78 -33.99
N ARG A 52 16.44 9.59 -34.33
CA ARG A 52 17.19 8.58 -33.54
C ARG A 52 18.14 9.15 -32.47
N GLU A 53 18.65 10.35 -32.65
CA GLU A 53 19.55 11.07 -31.74
C GLU A 53 18.87 11.55 -30.44
N GLN A 54 17.64 12.07 -30.50
CA GLN A 54 16.87 12.45 -29.30
C GLN A 54 16.50 11.22 -28.45
N VAL A 55 16.26 10.08 -29.10
CA VAL A 55 16.01 8.80 -28.43
C VAL A 55 17.25 8.33 -27.67
N LEU A 56 18.45 8.46 -28.25
CA LEU A 56 19.71 8.07 -27.61
C LEU A 56 20.07 8.99 -26.43
N GLU A 57 19.82 10.29 -26.56
CA GLU A 57 20.08 11.25 -25.48
C GLU A 57 19.09 11.06 -24.32
N GLN A 58 17.82 10.77 -24.61
CA GLN A 58 16.81 10.45 -23.61
C GLN A 58 17.10 9.12 -22.90
N LEU A 59 17.52 8.07 -23.64
CA LEU A 59 17.98 6.81 -23.05
C LEU A 59 19.19 6.98 -22.13
N ARG A 60 20.18 7.82 -22.52
CA ARG A 60 21.32 8.18 -21.65
C ARG A 60 20.87 8.87 -20.35
N LYS A 61 19.88 9.77 -20.45
CA LYS A 61 19.34 10.51 -19.31
C LYS A 61 18.59 9.60 -18.33
N GLU A 62 17.78 8.67 -18.85
CA GLU A 62 17.07 7.66 -18.06
C GLU A 62 18.04 6.70 -17.37
N MET A 63 19.11 6.27 -18.06
CA MET A 63 20.12 5.36 -17.50
C MET A 63 20.88 5.96 -16.32
N THR A 64 21.10 7.28 -16.32
CA THR A 64 21.80 8.00 -15.25
C THR A 64 20.92 8.22 -14.01
N GLN A 65 19.59 8.20 -14.16
CA GLN A 65 18.65 8.40 -13.04
C GLN A 65 18.52 7.17 -12.12
N HIS A 66 18.86 5.96 -12.58
CA HIS A 66 18.71 4.73 -11.82
C HIS A 66 19.74 4.52 -10.69
N ILE A 67 20.84 5.27 -10.68
CA ILE A 67 21.95 5.05 -9.73
C ILE A 67 21.77 5.84 -8.41
N LYS A 68 20.95 6.89 -8.38
CA LYS A 68 20.99 7.91 -7.31
C LYS A 68 20.03 7.72 -6.13
N SER A 69 19.12 6.73 -6.13
CA SER A 69 18.02 6.66 -5.14
C SER A 69 18.07 5.51 -4.12
N ARG A 70 19.24 4.90 -3.88
CA ARG A 70 19.34 3.61 -3.16
C ARG A 70 19.75 3.68 -1.68
N SER A 71 19.34 4.70 -0.92
CA SER A 71 19.89 4.88 0.44
C SER A 71 18.90 5.37 1.50
N ILE A 72 17.98 4.52 2.01
CA ILE A 72 17.50 4.65 3.41
C ILE A 72 17.19 3.28 4.07
N PRO A 73 17.92 2.82 5.13
CA PRO A 73 17.82 1.46 5.68
C PRO A 73 16.69 1.18 6.71
N LEU A 74 16.20 2.16 7.47
CA LEU A 74 15.16 1.92 8.51
C LEU A 74 13.73 1.88 7.95
N TYR A 75 13.54 2.42 6.74
CA TYR A 75 12.32 2.28 5.94
C TYR A 75 12.26 0.93 5.21
N SER A 76 13.29 0.09 5.30
CA SER A 76 13.53 -0.99 4.35
C SER A 76 12.41 -2.01 4.28
N ILE A 77 11.82 -2.50 5.37
CA ILE A 77 10.86 -3.61 5.26
C ILE A 77 9.52 -3.12 4.68
N LEU A 78 8.93 -2.08 5.27
CA LEU A 78 7.69 -1.49 4.79
C LEU A 78 7.87 -0.88 3.40
N ALA A 79 8.94 -0.11 3.17
CA ALA A 79 9.19 0.49 1.86
C ALA A 79 9.54 -0.56 0.80
N THR A 80 10.33 -1.60 1.12
CA THR A 80 10.62 -2.69 0.16
C THR A 80 9.35 -3.44 -0.18
N LYS A 81 8.48 -3.75 0.80
CA LYS A 81 7.21 -4.42 0.53
C LYS A 81 6.23 -3.52 -0.24
N ALA A 82 6.16 -2.23 0.10
CA ALA A 82 5.35 -1.25 -0.62
C ALA A 82 5.84 -1.05 -2.07
N GLN A 83 7.16 -1.00 -2.29
CA GLN A 83 7.77 -0.95 -3.61
C GLN A 83 7.46 -2.21 -4.42
N LYS A 84 7.63 -3.40 -3.82
CA LYS A 84 7.24 -4.68 -4.45
C LYS A 84 5.76 -4.67 -4.83
N ALA A 85 4.90 -4.11 -3.98
CA ALA A 85 3.45 -3.95 -4.22
C ALA A 85 3.06 -2.83 -5.21
N ASN A 86 3.99 -1.99 -5.68
CA ASN A 86 3.71 -0.76 -6.44
C ASN A 86 2.84 0.27 -5.72
N ILE A 87 2.88 0.31 -4.40
CA ILE A 87 2.02 1.21 -3.64
C ILE A 87 2.52 2.65 -3.82
N ALA A 88 1.62 3.54 -4.25
CA ALA A 88 1.92 4.94 -4.53
C ALA A 88 2.09 5.82 -3.27
N PHE A 89 1.72 5.31 -2.09
CA PHE A 89 1.93 6.02 -0.82
C PHE A 89 3.42 6.06 -0.45
N SER A 90 3.89 7.24 0.00
CA SER A 90 5.20 7.37 0.61
C SER A 90 5.23 6.64 1.97
N PRO A 91 6.41 6.24 2.48
CA PRO A 91 6.48 5.61 3.79
C PRO A 91 5.92 6.46 4.93
N ALA A 92 6.09 7.79 4.87
CA ALA A 92 5.50 8.70 5.83
C ALA A 92 3.96 8.71 5.76
N GLN A 93 3.38 8.63 4.55
CA GLN A 93 1.93 8.50 4.38
C GLN A 93 1.40 7.19 4.95
N LEU A 94 2.13 6.08 4.78
CA LEU A 94 1.75 4.79 5.37
C LEU A 94 1.74 4.86 6.91
N VAL A 95 2.72 5.53 7.53
CA VAL A 95 2.75 5.75 8.98
C VAL A 95 1.57 6.61 9.43
N MET A 96 1.26 7.70 8.72
CA MET A 96 0.08 8.53 9.02
C MET A 96 -1.22 7.72 8.96
N ILE A 97 -1.36 6.83 7.97
CA ILE A 97 -2.52 5.93 7.85
C ILE A 97 -2.56 4.96 9.04
N MET A 98 -1.43 4.37 9.44
CA MET A 98 -1.37 3.50 10.63
C MET A 98 -1.85 4.20 11.89
N VAL A 99 -1.41 5.45 12.12
CA VAL A 99 -1.85 6.26 13.26
C VAL A 99 -3.34 6.56 13.17
N GLY A 100 -3.82 7.03 12.02
CA GLY A 100 -5.23 7.35 11.81
C GLY A 100 -6.15 6.14 12.03
N LEU A 101 -5.77 4.97 11.52
CA LEU A 101 -6.51 3.73 11.70
C LEU A 101 -6.46 3.21 13.15
N SER A 102 -5.37 3.45 13.86
CA SER A 102 -5.30 3.14 15.29
C SER A 102 -6.29 3.98 16.10
N VAL A 103 -6.43 5.27 15.76
CA VAL A 103 -7.45 6.15 16.37
C VAL A 103 -8.87 5.65 16.05
N VAL A 104 -9.14 5.28 14.79
CA VAL A 104 -10.44 4.71 14.40
C VAL A 104 -10.74 3.42 15.16
N ALA A 105 -9.75 2.51 15.28
CA ALA A 105 -9.89 1.27 16.04
C ALA A 105 -10.14 1.55 17.53
N PHE A 106 -9.46 2.54 18.12
CA PHE A 106 -9.64 2.94 19.51
C PHE A 106 -11.06 3.46 19.77
N ILE A 107 -11.60 4.28 18.87
CA ILE A 107 -12.98 4.77 18.94
C ILE A 107 -13.96 3.60 18.81
N GLY A 108 -13.75 2.72 17.83
CA GLY A 108 -14.57 1.53 17.63
C GLY A 108 -14.63 0.63 18.87
N LEU A 109 -13.48 0.39 19.51
CA LEU A 109 -13.41 -0.38 20.76
C LEU A 109 -14.04 0.39 21.93
N THR A 110 -13.88 1.71 21.98
CA THR A 110 -14.46 2.53 23.06
C THR A 110 -15.98 2.48 23.08
N VAL A 111 -16.61 2.45 21.90
CA VAL A 111 -18.07 2.40 21.77
C VAL A 111 -18.58 0.96 21.78
N GLY A 112 -17.81 0.03 21.19
CA GLY A 112 -18.24 -1.35 20.97
C GLY A 112 -17.93 -2.33 22.10
N THR A 113 -17.01 -2.01 23.02
CA THR A 113 -16.57 -2.96 24.06
C THR A 113 -16.37 -2.31 25.42
N ALA A 114 -16.41 -3.11 26.48
CA ALA A 114 -16.08 -2.69 27.84
C ALA A 114 -14.58 -2.84 28.17
N THR A 115 -13.71 -2.90 27.15
CA THR A 115 -12.26 -3.12 27.32
C THR A 115 -11.63 -2.02 28.16
N GLU A 116 -10.79 -2.37 29.12
CA GLU A 116 -10.07 -1.40 29.94
C GLU A 116 -9.16 -0.48 29.10
N PRO A 117 -8.97 0.79 29.50
CA PRO A 117 -8.21 1.77 28.71
C PRO A 117 -6.80 1.33 28.30
N PRO A 118 -5.96 0.73 29.18
CA PRO A 118 -4.61 0.30 28.80
C PRO A 118 -4.62 -0.78 27.72
N VAL A 119 -5.49 -1.79 27.86
CA VAL A 119 -5.65 -2.87 26.88
C VAL A 119 -6.17 -2.33 25.56
N ARG A 120 -7.13 -1.40 25.62
CA ARG A 120 -7.72 -0.77 24.43
C ARG A 120 -6.68 -0.02 23.60
N ILE A 121 -5.78 0.72 24.24
CA ILE A 121 -4.68 1.43 23.55
C ILE A 121 -3.81 0.42 22.80
N VAL A 122 -3.32 -0.61 23.48
CA VAL A 122 -2.43 -1.61 22.87
C VAL A 122 -3.11 -2.32 21.70
N VAL A 123 -4.36 -2.77 21.88
CA VAL A 123 -5.11 -3.48 20.84
C VAL A 123 -5.38 -2.56 19.65
N SER A 124 -5.76 -1.30 19.88
CA SER A 124 -6.03 -0.34 18.80
C SER A 124 -4.79 -0.05 17.95
N LEU A 125 -3.61 0.11 18.58
CA LEU A 125 -2.33 0.27 17.88
C LEU A 125 -1.98 -0.98 17.08
N ALA A 126 -2.13 -2.16 17.68
CA ALA A 126 -1.89 -3.43 16.99
C ALA A 126 -2.82 -3.62 15.78
N MET A 127 -4.09 -3.25 15.90
CA MET A 127 -5.05 -3.28 14.79
C MET A 127 -4.67 -2.30 13.68
N GLY A 128 -4.36 -1.04 14.01
CA GLY A 128 -4.03 -0.02 13.00
C GLY A 128 -2.72 -0.33 12.25
N VAL A 129 -1.66 -0.67 12.98
CA VAL A 129 -0.36 -1.03 12.37
C VAL A 129 -0.45 -2.37 11.65
N GLY A 130 -1.05 -3.37 12.31
CA GLY A 130 -1.20 -4.73 11.77
C GLY A 130 -2.05 -4.78 10.51
N ALA A 131 -3.13 -3.99 10.44
CA ALA A 131 -3.98 -3.92 9.26
C ALA A 131 -3.22 -3.37 8.04
N VAL A 132 -2.49 -2.26 8.20
CA VAL A 132 -1.69 -1.68 7.11
C VAL A 132 -0.58 -2.63 6.69
N PHE A 133 0.13 -3.26 7.65
CA PHE A 133 1.19 -4.21 7.33
C PHE A 133 0.65 -5.43 6.58
N MET A 134 -0.46 -6.01 7.04
CA MET A 134 -1.10 -7.15 6.37
C MET A 134 -1.59 -6.77 4.97
N TRP A 135 -2.18 -5.59 4.81
CA TRP A 135 -2.62 -5.07 3.52
C TRP A 135 -1.46 -4.93 2.53
N ILE A 136 -0.36 -4.27 2.92
CA ILE A 136 0.85 -4.14 2.09
C ILE A 136 1.39 -5.51 1.69
N ASN A 137 1.47 -6.44 2.65
CA ASN A 137 1.95 -7.80 2.39
C ASN A 137 1.10 -8.54 1.37
N LYS A 138 -0.23 -8.45 1.50
CA LYS A 138 -1.17 -9.08 0.57
C LYS A 138 -0.99 -8.51 -0.84
N LYS A 139 -0.93 -7.18 -0.99
CA LYS A 139 -0.69 -6.53 -2.29
C LYS A 139 0.65 -6.93 -2.91
N ALA A 140 1.71 -6.98 -2.11
CA ALA A 140 3.03 -7.39 -2.56
C ALA A 140 3.03 -8.84 -3.06
N LYS A 141 2.39 -9.76 -2.30
CA LYS A 141 2.27 -11.17 -2.65
C LYS A 141 1.46 -11.36 -3.93
N THR A 142 0.31 -10.73 -4.05
CA THR A 142 -0.54 -10.79 -5.26
C THR A 142 0.19 -10.24 -6.49
N ARG A 143 0.94 -9.14 -6.35
CA ARG A 143 1.72 -8.61 -7.48
C ARG A 143 2.85 -9.55 -7.89
N MET A 144 3.55 -10.15 -6.93
CA MET A 144 4.61 -11.10 -7.24
C MET A 144 4.07 -12.37 -7.90
N SER A 145 2.96 -12.92 -7.40
CA SER A 145 2.37 -14.12 -7.99
C SER A 145 1.91 -13.89 -9.43
N MET A 146 1.34 -12.71 -9.74
CA MET A 146 1.00 -12.36 -11.12
C MET A 146 2.23 -12.22 -12.03
N ILE A 147 3.40 -11.88 -11.49
CA ILE A 147 4.66 -11.82 -12.24
C ILE A 147 5.20 -13.23 -12.46
N GLU A 148 5.15 -14.08 -11.44
CA GLU A 148 5.53 -15.50 -11.53
C GLU A 148 4.67 -16.25 -12.55
N GLU A 149 3.35 -16.03 -12.56
CA GLU A 149 2.44 -16.59 -13.58
C GLU A 149 2.78 -16.15 -15.02
N GLN A 150 3.35 -14.95 -15.19
CA GLN A 150 3.78 -14.44 -16.50
C GLN A 150 5.15 -14.98 -16.95
N LEU A 151 5.90 -15.59 -16.04
CA LEU A 151 7.19 -16.21 -16.30
C LEU A 151 7.13 -17.69 -15.90
N PRO A 152 6.27 -18.50 -16.57
CA PRO A 152 6.21 -19.93 -16.28
C PRO A 152 7.58 -20.53 -16.65
N ASP A 153 8.24 -21.08 -15.61
CA ASP A 153 9.56 -21.72 -15.59
C ASP A 153 10.79 -20.79 -15.70
N ALA A 154 11.29 -20.39 -14.52
CA ALA A 154 12.70 -20.06 -14.26
C ALA A 154 13.16 -20.80 -12.98
#